data_AF-A0A3B9G360-F1
#
_entry.id   AF-A0A3B9G360-F1
#
_cell.length_a   1.000
_cell.length_b   1.000
_cell.length_c   1.000
_cell.angle_alpha   90.00
_cell.angle_beta   90.00
_cell.angle_gamma   90.00
#
_symmetry.space_group_name_H-M   'P 1'
#
loop_
_entity.id
_entity.type
_entity.pdbx_description
1 polymer ?
#
loop_
_entity_poly.entity_id
_entity_poly.type
_entity_poly.pdbx_seq_one_letter_code
_entity_poly.pdbx_strand_id
1 'polypeptide(L)'
;MIHCRIVTPKGVYKEMDASIINIVTTDGERGILPNHMPLVTMLKIGKMTAEETTGRQEYAVAGGLFYFRDNLAEILTDAVESKEEIDVERAESARQRAEKRLAANNPNLDIQRARIALEKALNRLSVSGRNL
;
A
#
# COMPACT_ATOMS: atom_id res chain seq x y z
N MET A 1 10.52 11.05 -16.47
CA MET A 1 10.33 9.94 -15.52
C MET A 1 10.16 10.54 -14.13
N ILE A 2 9.45 9.84 -13.26
CA ILE A 2 9.37 10.14 -11.84
C ILE A 2 10.40 9.26 -11.13
N HIS A 3 11.26 9.83 -10.32
CA HIS A 3 12.07 9.08 -9.37
C HIS A 3 11.24 8.82 -8.11
N CYS A 4 11.00 7.57 -7.77
CA CYS A 4 10.14 7.17 -6.66
C CYS A 4 10.95 6.46 -5.58
N ARG A 5 10.75 6.88 -4.33
CA ARG A 5 11.31 6.24 -3.15
C ARG A 5 10.20 5.79 -2.21
N ILE A 6 10.18 4.51 -1.88
CA ILE A 6 9.30 3.96 -0.84
C ILE A 6 10.13 3.74 0.43
N VAL A 7 9.71 4.37 1.51
CA VAL A 7 10.39 4.38 2.81
C VAL A 7 9.47 3.77 3.87
N THR A 8 10.06 2.91 4.70
CA THR A 8 9.40 2.30 5.85
C THR A 8 10.17 2.64 7.13
N PRO A 9 9.64 2.33 8.33
CA PRO A 9 10.41 2.47 9.58
C PRO A 9 11.73 1.68 9.59
N LYS A 10 11.92 0.71 8.69
CA LYS A 10 13.17 -0.06 8.55
C LYS A 10 14.19 0.59 7.62
N GLY A 11 13.84 1.71 6.99
CA GLY A 11 14.66 2.38 5.97
C GLY A 11 14.00 2.34 4.59
N VAL A 12 14.80 2.62 3.57
CA VAL A 12 14.37 2.59 2.17
C VAL A 12 14.04 1.15 1.78
N TYR A 13 12.80 0.92 1.36
CA TYR A 13 12.35 -0.36 0.85
C TYR A 13 12.72 -0.53 -0.63
N LYS A 14 12.44 0.48 -1.47
CA LYS A 14 12.77 0.46 -2.90
C LYS A 14 12.93 1.89 -3.44
N GLU A 15 13.86 2.04 -4.38
CA GLU A 15 13.97 3.20 -5.26
C GLU A 15 13.80 2.74 -6.71
N MET A 16 13.07 3.52 -7.52
CA MET A 16 12.74 3.16 -8.89
C MET A 16 12.39 4.39 -9.73
N ASP A 17 12.54 4.29 -11.05
CA ASP A 17 12.02 5.28 -11.98
C ASP A 17 10.74 4.76 -12.63
N ALA A 18 9.68 5.56 -12.62
CA ALA A 18 8.38 5.21 -13.18
C ALA A 18 7.86 6.28 -14.15
N SER A 19 7.13 5.85 -15.18
CA SER A 19 6.45 6.74 -16.12
C SER A 19 5.11 7.26 -15.58
N ILE A 20 4.47 6.49 -14.70
CA ILE A 20 3.31 6.88 -13.91
C ILE A 20 3.30 6.09 -12.60
N ILE A 21 2.81 6.72 -11.53
CA ILE A 21 2.56 6.08 -10.23
C ILE A 21 1.09 6.26 -9.88
N ASN A 22 0.36 5.16 -9.69
CA ASN A 22 -1.03 5.19 -9.24
C ASN A 22 -1.10 4.85 -7.75
N ILE A 23 -1.75 5.72 -6.97
CA ILE A 23 -1.91 5.60 -5.52
C ILE A 23 -3.37 5.71 -5.11
N VAL A 24 -3.72 5.08 -3.98
CA VAL A 24 -5.04 5.22 -3.34
C VAL A 24 -4.93 6.22 -2.19
N THR A 25 -5.59 7.36 -2.33
CA THR A 25 -5.59 8.44 -1.34
C THR A 25 -6.91 8.49 -0.56
N THR A 26 -6.97 9.31 0.48
CA THR A 26 -8.18 9.41 1.32
C THR A 26 -9.42 9.88 0.56
N ASP A 27 -9.24 10.68 -0.50
CA ASP A 27 -10.30 11.28 -1.32
C ASP A 27 -10.48 10.62 -2.69
N GLY A 28 -9.69 9.59 -3.02
CA GLY A 28 -9.85 8.83 -4.27
C GLY A 28 -8.55 8.24 -4.80
N GLU A 29 -8.61 7.66 -5.99
CA GLU A 29 -7.41 7.19 -6.71
C GLU A 29 -6.75 8.35 -7.47
N ARG A 30 -5.42 8.35 -7.51
CA ARG A 30 -4.64 9.38 -8.22
C ARG A 30 -3.54 8.73 -9.04
N GLY A 31 -3.46 9.10 -10.31
CA GLY A 31 -2.32 8.80 -11.18
C GLY A 31 -1.40 10.01 -11.24
N ILE A 32 -0.15 9.83 -10.84
CA ILE A 32 0.88 10.86 -10.81
C ILE A 32 1.79 10.68 -12.03
N LEU A 33 1.81 11.70 -12.89
CA LEU A 33 2.64 11.77 -14.09
C LEU A 33 3.85 12.70 -13.88
N PRO A 34 4.87 12.64 -14.75
CA PRO A 34 5.97 13.59 -14.72
C PRO A 34 5.47 15.04 -14.83
N ASN A 35 6.14 15.95 -14.14
CA ASN A 35 5.85 17.39 -14.04
C ASN A 35 4.48 17.72 -13.44
N HIS A 36 3.91 16.80 -12.65
CA HIS A 36 2.73 17.08 -11.85
C HIS A 36 3.01 18.22 -10.84
N MET A 37 1.98 18.95 -10.44
CA MET A 37 2.14 19.96 -9.38
C MET A 37 2.61 19.31 -8.07
N PRO A 38 3.35 20.03 -7.22
CA PRO A 38 3.70 19.52 -5.89
C PRO A 38 2.46 19.07 -5.12
N LEU A 39 2.54 17.93 -4.44
CA LEU A 39 1.41 17.31 -3.76
C LEU A 39 1.86 16.67 -2.45
N VAL A 40 1.06 16.84 -1.40
CA VAL A 40 1.16 16.09 -0.14
C VAL A 40 -0.22 15.51 0.15
N THR A 41 -0.31 14.20 0.35
CA THR A 41 -1.60 13.55 0.61
C THR A 41 -1.47 12.25 1.40
N MET A 42 -2.48 11.96 2.21
CA MET A 42 -2.58 10.73 2.98
C MET A 42 -2.93 9.55 2.06
N LEU A 43 -2.23 8.44 2.25
CA LEU A 43 -2.48 7.17 1.59
C LEU A 43 -3.40 6.29 2.43
N LYS A 44 -4.39 5.67 1.78
CA LYS A 44 -5.17 4.58 2.38
C LYS A 44 -4.40 3.27 2.28
N ILE A 45 -4.81 2.28 3.06
CA ILE A 45 -4.40 0.90 2.81
C ILE A 45 -4.96 0.51 1.45
N GLY A 46 -4.09 0.15 0.52
CA GLY A 46 -4.53 -0.08 -0.85
C GLY A 46 -3.39 -0.47 -1.77
N LYS A 47 -3.77 -0.71 -3.03
CA LYS A 47 -2.85 -1.08 -4.08
C LYS A 47 -2.16 0.17 -4.65
N MET A 48 -0.86 0.11 -4.78
CA MET A 48 -0.11 1.04 -5.63
C MET A 48 0.35 0.31 -6.90
N THR A 49 0.38 1.00 -8.04
CA THR A 49 1.05 0.49 -9.24
C THR A 49 2.06 1.48 -9.78
N ALA A 50 3.21 1.00 -10.23
CA ALA A 50 4.23 1.81 -10.90
C ALA A 50 4.55 1.22 -12.27
N GLU A 51 4.55 2.05 -13.31
CA GLU A 51 4.98 1.65 -14.66
C GLU A 51 6.48 1.90 -14.79
N GLU A 52 7.28 0.92 -14.36
CA GLU A 52 8.75 0.89 -14.43
C GLU A 52 9.22 0.45 -15.84
N THR A 53 10.50 0.65 -16.15
CA THR A 53 11.08 0.19 -17.43
C THR A 53 11.05 -1.32 -17.62
N THR A 54 11.04 -2.07 -16.51
CA THR A 54 10.91 -3.53 -16.48
C THR A 54 9.45 -4.01 -16.59
N GLY A 55 8.50 -3.08 -16.70
CA GLY A 55 7.07 -3.33 -16.78
C GLY A 55 6.31 -2.91 -15.52
N ARG A 56 4.99 -3.11 -15.56
CA ARG A 56 4.09 -2.75 -14.48
C ARG A 56 4.38 -3.56 -13.21
N GLN A 57 4.64 -2.86 -12.11
CA GLN A 57 4.78 -3.44 -10.78
C GLN A 57 3.58 -3.06 -9.90
N GLU A 58 3.15 -3.98 -9.04
CA GLU A 58 2.04 -3.81 -8.10
C GLU A 58 2.52 -3.99 -6.66
N TYR A 59 2.04 -3.15 -5.75
CA TYR A 59 2.44 -3.16 -4.34
C TYR A 59 1.24 -3.06 -3.42
N ALA A 60 1.24 -3.84 -2.35
CA ALA A 60 0.30 -3.72 -1.24
C ALA A 60 0.85 -2.69 -0.22
N VAL A 61 0.34 -1.46 -0.25
CA VAL A 61 0.76 -0.38 0.64
C VAL A 61 -0.15 -0.31 1.86
N ALA A 62 0.43 -0.24 3.06
CA ALA A 62 -0.30 -0.25 4.32
C ALA A 62 -0.76 1.15 4.79
N GLY A 63 -1.13 2.02 3.86
CA GLY A 63 -1.41 3.44 4.10
C GLY A 63 -0.14 4.25 4.33
N GLY A 64 -0.29 5.49 4.77
CA GLY A 64 0.85 6.37 5.05
C GLY A 64 0.71 7.74 4.40
N LEU A 65 1.83 8.28 3.89
CA LEU A 65 1.91 9.64 3.37
C LEU A 65 2.66 9.65 2.04
N PHE A 66 2.16 10.43 1.10
CA PHE A 66 2.76 10.65 -0.20
C PHE A 66 3.19 12.10 -0.35
N TYR A 67 4.43 12.30 -0.79
CA TYR A 67 4.98 13.59 -1.19
C TYR A 67 5.40 13.53 -2.65
N PHE A 68 5.12 14.58 -3.40
CA PHE A 68 5.61 14.75 -4.75
C PHE A 68 6.09 16.18 -4.96
N ARG A 69 7.29 16.33 -5.54
CA ARG A 69 7.86 17.60 -5.96
C ARG A 69 9.01 17.36 -6.94
N ASP A 70 9.17 18.20 -7.95
CA ASP A 70 10.34 18.18 -8.84
C ASP A 70 10.65 16.79 -9.44
N ASN A 71 9.60 16.04 -9.83
CA ASN A 71 9.66 14.64 -10.29
C ASN A 71 10.21 13.62 -9.29
N LEU A 72 10.31 13.98 -8.01
CA LEU A 72 10.58 13.09 -6.90
C LEU A 72 9.27 12.74 -6.20
N ALA A 73 8.93 11.45 -6.19
CA ALA A 73 7.85 10.87 -5.41
C ALA A 73 8.43 10.17 -4.17
N GLU A 74 7.87 10.45 -2.99
CA GLU A 74 8.24 9.79 -1.75
C GLU A 74 7.00 9.21 -1.07
N ILE A 75 7.06 7.93 -0.76
CA ILE A 75 6.01 7.20 -0.05
C ILE A 75 6.56 6.80 1.30
N LEU A 76 5.96 7.32 2.36
CA LEU A 76 6.27 6.94 3.74
C LEU A 76 5.16 6.03 4.24
N THR A 77 5.46 4.76 4.50
CA THR A 77 4.45 3.76 4.87
C THR A 77 4.94 2.81 5.96
N ASP A 78 4.03 2.36 6.82
CA ASP A 78 4.34 1.37 7.86
C ASP A 78 4.85 0.05 7.29
N ALA A 79 4.27 -0.37 6.15
CA ALA A 79 4.59 -1.62 5.50
C ALA A 79 4.21 -1.57 4.02
N VAL A 80 5.02 -2.24 3.21
CA VAL A 80 4.82 -2.42 1.77
C VAL A 80 5.37 -3.78 1.39
N GLU A 81 4.69 -4.45 0.47
CA GLU A 81 5.10 -5.72 -0.13
C GLU A 81 4.81 -5.63 -1.63
N SER A 82 5.75 -6.03 -2.49
CA SER A 82 5.47 -6.19 -3.92
C SER A 82 4.59 -7.42 -4.13
N LYS A 83 3.90 -7.51 -5.27
CA LYS A 83 3.07 -8.66 -5.61
C LYS A 83 3.79 -9.99 -5.46
N GLU A 84 5.07 -10.03 -5.81
CA GLU A 84 5.93 -11.22 -5.78
C GLU A 84 6.38 -11.59 -4.35
N GLU A 85 6.42 -10.62 -3.43
CA GLU A 85 6.81 -10.82 -2.04
C GLU A 85 5.65 -11.28 -1.15
N ILE A 86 4.40 -11.19 -1.63
CA ILE A 86 3.22 -11.50 -0.84
C ILE A 86 3.10 -13.02 -0.62
N ASP A 87 3.22 -13.41 0.64
CA ASP A 87 2.85 -14.74 1.12
C ASP A 87 1.32 -14.84 1.28
N VAL A 88 0.68 -15.53 0.33
CA VAL A 88 -0.78 -15.70 0.26
C VAL A 88 -1.33 -16.48 1.45
N GLU A 89 -0.64 -17.52 1.91
CA GLU A 89 -1.09 -18.34 3.04
C GLU A 89 -1.05 -17.53 4.33
N ARG A 90 0.02 -16.77 4.53
CA ARG A 90 0.17 -15.86 5.66
C ARG A 90 -0.89 -14.76 5.63
N ALA A 91 -1.17 -14.18 4.46
CA ALA A 91 -2.21 -13.15 4.30
C ALA A 91 -3.60 -13.71 4.63
N GLU A 92 -3.90 -14.93 4.18
CA GLU A 92 -5.17 -15.62 4.46
C GLU A 92 -5.33 -15.94 5.95
N SER A 93 -4.28 -16.45 6.60
CA SER A 93 -4.26 -16.67 8.05
C SER A 93 -4.44 -15.35 8.81
N ALA A 94 -3.86 -14.25 8.34
CA ALA A 94 -4.06 -12.92 8.93
C ALA A 94 -5.51 -12.45 8.79
N ARG A 95 -6.14 -12.62 7.62
CA ARG A 95 -7.56 -12.32 7.37
C ARG A 95 -8.46 -13.06 8.36
N GLN A 96 -8.33 -14.39 8.42
CA GLN A 96 -9.15 -15.23 9.29
C GLN A 96 -8.96 -14.88 10.78
N ARG A 97 -7.73 -14.58 11.22
CA ARG A 97 -7.47 -14.15 12.60
C ARG A 97 -8.13 -12.80 12.90
N ALA A 98 -8.08 -11.85 11.97
CA ALA A 98 -8.70 -10.54 12.14
C ALA A 98 -10.24 -10.64 12.18
N GLU A 99 -10.84 -11.45 11.30
CA GLU A 99 -12.28 -11.73 11.29
C GLU A 99 -12.74 -12.40 12.58
N LYS A 100 -12.04 -13.44 13.05
CA LYS A 100 -12.34 -14.10 14.33
C LYS A 100 -12.26 -13.13 15.51
N ARG A 101 -11.29 -12.22 15.50
CA ARG A 101 -11.19 -11.17 16.53
C ARG A 101 -12.38 -10.21 16.48
N LEU A 102 -12.76 -9.75 15.29
CA LEU A 102 -13.91 -8.85 15.12
C LEU A 102 -15.25 -9.50 15.48
N ALA A 103 -15.37 -10.82 15.28
CA ALA A 103 -16.55 -11.59 15.66
C ALA A 103 -16.59 -11.95 17.16
N ALA A 104 -15.46 -11.83 17.86
CA ALA A 104 -15.43 -12.09 19.29
C ALA A 104 -16.11 -10.93 20.03
N ASN A 105 -17.15 -11.23 20.81
CA ASN A 105 -17.81 -10.27 21.72
C ASN A 105 -16.94 -9.99 22.95
N ASN A 106 -15.69 -9.58 22.75
CA ASN A 106 -14.77 -9.21 23.82
C ASN A 106 -14.84 -7.68 24.04
N PRO A 107 -15.31 -7.20 25.20
CA PRO A 107 -15.45 -5.77 25.47
C PRO A 107 -14.11 -5.01 25.54
N ASN A 108 -12.98 -5.70 25.71
CA ASN A 108 -11.64 -5.11 25.72
C ASN A 108 -10.95 -5.15 24.35
N LEU A 109 -11.64 -5.57 23.29
CA LEU A 109 -11.08 -5.63 21.95
C LEU A 109 -10.87 -4.22 21.38
N ASP A 110 -9.66 -3.96 20.91
CA ASP A 110 -9.40 -2.83 20.00
C ASP A 110 -9.94 -3.16 18.60
N ILE A 111 -11.20 -2.76 18.39
CA ILE A 111 -11.94 -2.99 17.13
C ILE A 111 -11.23 -2.31 15.96
N GLN A 112 -10.69 -1.11 16.16
CA GLN A 112 -10.04 -0.35 15.07
C GLN A 112 -8.78 -1.05 14.61
N ARG A 113 -7.94 -1.51 15.55
CA ARG A 113 -6.75 -2.28 15.20
C ARG A 113 -7.08 -3.59 14.49
N ALA A 114 -8.15 -4.27 14.89
CA ALA A 114 -8.60 -5.48 14.22
C ALA A 114 -9.12 -5.21 12.79
N ARG A 115 -9.85 -4.10 12.57
CA ARG A 115 -10.27 -3.65 11.23
C ARG A 115 -9.08 -3.32 10.33
N ILE A 116 -8.12 -2.54 10.83
CA ILE A 116 -6.89 -2.21 10.10
C ILE A 116 -6.11 -3.48 9.72
N ALA A 117 -6.03 -4.46 10.63
CA ALA A 117 -5.37 -5.74 10.35
C ALA A 117 -6.09 -6.52 9.25
N LEU A 118 -7.42 -6.52 9.25
CA LEU A 118 -8.24 -7.14 8.20
C LEU A 118 -8.02 -6.45 6.85
N GLU A 119 -8.10 -5.11 6.81
CA GLU A 119 -7.91 -4.33 5.59
C GLU A 119 -6.52 -4.56 4.97
N LYS A 120 -5.46 -4.58 5.80
CA LYS A 120 -4.09 -4.91 5.34
C LYS A 120 -4.01 -6.34 4.78
N ALA A 121 -4.73 -7.30 5.33
CA ALA A 121 -4.74 -8.68 4.84
C ALA A 121 -5.50 -8.81 3.51
N LEU A 122 -6.66 -8.18 3.40
CA LEU A 122 -7.46 -8.14 2.17
C LEU A 122 -6.71 -7.45 1.04
N ASN A 123 -6.02 -6.34 1.32
CA ASN A 123 -5.19 -5.65 0.33
C ASN A 123 -4.10 -6.56 -0.25
N ARG A 124 -3.36 -7.29 0.60
CA ARG A 124 -2.35 -8.26 0.15
C ARG A 124 -2.93 -9.33 -0.77
N LEU A 125 -4.05 -9.95 -0.35
CA LEU A 125 -4.73 -10.98 -1.14
C LEU A 125 -5.23 -10.45 -2.50
N SER A 126 -5.76 -9.22 -2.52
CA SER A 126 -6.19 -8.57 -3.75
C SER A 126 -5.00 -8.31 -4.70
N VAL A 127 -3.89 -7.78 -4.18
CA VAL A 127 -2.67 -7.51 -4.98
C VAL A 127 -2.03 -8.81 -5.50
N SER A 128 -2.07 -9.90 -4.72
CA SER A 128 -1.53 -11.20 -5.17
C SER A 128 -2.33 -11.83 -6.32
N GLY A 129 -3.47 -11.24 -6.72
CA GLY A 129 -4.33 -11.74 -7.78
C GLY A 129 -5.39 -12.74 -7.31
N ARG A 130 -5.61 -12.86 -5.99
CA ARG A 130 -6.73 -13.63 -5.45
C ARG A 130 -7.97 -12.74 -5.54
N ASN A 131 -8.85 -13.02 -6.49
CA ASN A 131 -10.17 -12.36 -6.53
C ASN A 131 -10.95 -12.79 -5.28
N LEU A 132 -11.25 -11.82 -4.42
CA LEU A 132 -12.03 -11.96 -3.19
C LEU A 132 -13.48 -11.55 -3.44
#